data_AF-A0A6G7YSD3-F1
#
_entry.id   AF-A0A6G7YSD3-F1
#
_cell.length_a   1.000
_cell.length_b   1.000
_cell.length_c   1.000
_cell.angle_alpha   90.00
_cell.angle_beta   90.00
_cell.angle_gamma   90.00
#
_symmetry.space_group_name_H-M   'P 1'
#
loop_
_entity.id
_entity.type
_entity.pdbx_description
1 polymer ?
#
loop_
_entity_poly.entity_id
_entity_poly.type
_entity_poly.pdbx_seq_one_letter_code
_entity_poly.pdbx_strand_id
1 'polypeptide(L)' 'MNKAHADALTSKHAALQSIISEEEHRPQPDTSLLHRLKKEKLRLKDELVGH' A
#
# COMPACT_ATOMS: atom_id res chain seq x y z
N MET A 1 -20.00 -4.21 4.16
CA MET A 1 -19.06 -3.68 3.14
C MET A 1 -19.57 -4.03 1.75
N ASN A 2 -19.52 -3.09 0.81
CA ASN A 2 -19.82 -3.36 -0.59
C ASN A 2 -18.62 -4.14 -1.19
N LYS A 3 -18.84 -5.32 -1.78
CA LYS A 3 -17.76 -6.22 -2.25
C LYS A 3 -16.78 -5.50 -3.19
N ALA A 4 -17.30 -4.69 -4.11
CA ALA A 4 -16.52 -3.86 -5.02
C ALA A 4 -15.58 -2.85 -4.31
N HIS A 5 -15.96 -2.35 -3.14
CA HIS A 5 -15.14 -1.42 -2.36
C HIS A 5 -13.95 -2.14 -1.72
N ALA A 6 -14.18 -3.33 -1.15
CA ALA A 6 -13.12 -4.16 -0.58
C ALA A 6 -12.14 -4.67 -1.66
N ASP A 7 -12.64 -5.05 -2.83
CA ASP A 7 -11.81 -5.45 -3.98
C ASP A 7 -10.94 -4.27 -4.46
N ALA A 8 -11.51 -3.07 -4.57
CA ALA A 8 -10.75 -1.87 -4.95
C ALA A 8 -9.65 -1.51 -3.93
N LEU A 9 -9.95 -1.58 -2.64
CA LEU A 9 -8.97 -1.33 -1.57
C LEU A 9 -7.86 -2.39 -1.56
N THR A 10 -8.21 -3.66 -1.79
CA THR A 10 -7.25 -4.77 -1.86
C THR A 10 -6.32 -4.62 -3.06
N SER A 11 -6.86 -4.24 -4.23
CA SER A 11 -6.07 -3.97 -5.44
C SER A 11 -5.10 -2.81 -5.23
N LYS A 12 -5.55 -1.70 -4.63
CA LYS A 12 -4.67 -0.56 -4.26
C LYS A 12 -3.58 -0.98 -3.27
N HIS A 13 -3.93 -1.78 -2.26
CA HIS A 13 -2.97 -2.29 -1.28
C HIS A 13 -1.90 -3.17 -1.95
N ALA A 14 -2.29 -4.07 -2.86
CA ALA A 14 -1.36 -4.91 -3.61
C ALA A 14 -0.44 -4.07 -4.51
N ALA A 15 -0.97 -3.06 -5.20
CA ALA A 15 -0.18 -2.15 -6.02
C ALA A 15 0.87 -1.38 -5.20
N LEU A 16 0.48 -0.79 -4.07
CA LEU A 16 1.41 -0.11 -3.17
C LEU A 16 2.50 -1.05 -2.65
N GLN A 17 2.16 -2.30 -2.35
CA GLN A 17 3.14 -3.28 -1.90
C GLN A 17 4.15 -3.64 -2.99
N SER A 18 3.72 -3.76 -4.25
CA SER A 18 4.63 -3.96 -5.39
C SER A 18 5.61 -2.80 -5.52
N ILE A 19 5.10 -1.55 -5.50
CA ILE A 19 5.93 -0.34 -5.63
C ILE A 19 6.95 -0.25 -4.48
N ILE A 20 6.53 -0.55 -3.25
CA ILE A 20 7.42 -0.59 -2.08
C ILE A 20 8.54 -1.61 -2.30
N SER A 21 8.20 -2.85 -2.69
CA SER A 21 9.20 -3.89 -2.91
C SER A 21 10.15 -3.56 -4.05
N GLU A 22 9.65 -3.00 -5.15
CA GLU A 22 10.49 -2.53 -6.26
C GLU A 22 11.46 -1.44 -5.80
N GLU A 23 10.99 -0.47 -5.04
CA GLU A 23 11.81 0.63 -4.52
C GLU A 23 12.82 0.14 -3.46
N GLU A 24 12.44 -0.80 -2.58
CA GLU A 24 13.36 -1.43 -1.62
C GLU A 24 14.47 -2.25 -2.28
N HIS A 25 14.20 -2.81 -3.46
CA HIS A 25 15.20 -3.54 -4.26
C HIS A 25 16.14 -2.63 -5.06
N ARG A 26 15.88 -1.32 -5.12
CA ARG A 26 16.78 -0.39 -5.81
C ARG A 26 18.10 -0.24 -5.05
N PRO A 27 19.23 -0.09 -5.76
CA PRO A 27 20.53 0.13 -5.13
C PRO A 27 20.61 1.47 -4.35
N GLN A 28 19.73 2.43 -4.67
CA GLN A 28 19.54 3.66 -3.92
C GLN A 28 18.03 3.86 -3.70
N PRO A 29 17.46 3.28 -2.64
CA PRO A 29 16.03 3.40 -2.36
C PRO A 29 15.70 4.82 -1.87
N ASP A 30 14.63 5.42 -2.40
CA ASP A 30 14.08 6.64 -1.83
C ASP A 30 13.33 6.32 -0.53
N THR A 31 14.03 6.51 0.59
CA THR A 31 13.49 6.27 1.94
C THR A 31 12.28 7.16 2.27
N SER A 32 12.19 8.36 1.71
CA SER A 32 11.05 9.27 1.93
C SER A 32 9.82 8.78 1.17
N LEU A 33 10.01 8.33 -0.07
CA LEU A 33 8.97 7.70 -0.86
C LEU A 33 8.50 6.40 -0.20
N LEU A 34 9.41 5.52 0.21
CA LEU A 34 9.10 4.28 0.92
C LEU A 34 8.29 4.54 2.18
N HIS A 35 8.65 5.55 2.97
CA HIS A 35 7.92 5.89 4.18
C HIS A 35 6.49 6.35 3.87
N ARG A 36 6.30 7.17 2.83
CA ARG A 36 4.97 7.61 2.37
C ARG A 36 4.13 6.43 1.90
N LEU A 37 4.68 5.58 1.03
CA LEU A 37 4.00 4.40 0.48
C LEU A 37 3.60 3.42 1.59
N LYS A 38 4.49 3.14 2.55
CA LYS A 38 4.21 2.26 3.70
C LYS A 38 3.09 2.83 4.58
N LYS A 39 3.05 4.16 4.78
CA LYS A 39 1.99 4.84 5.53
C LYS A 39 0.64 4.79 4.81
N GLU A 40 0.62 4.97 3.49
CA GLU A 40 -0.60 4.83 2.69
C GLU A 40 -1.11 3.38 2.69
N LYS A 41 -0.22 2.40 2.57
CA LYS A 41 -0.56 0.98 2.68
C LYS A 41 -1.18 0.66 4.04
N LEU A 42 -0.64 1.21 5.13
CA LEU A 42 -1.17 1.03 6.48
C LEU A 42 -2.59 1.61 6.62
N ARG A 43 -2.84 2.80 6.06
CA ARG A 43 -4.18 3.42 6.04
C ARG A 43 -5.21 2.58 5.29
N LEU A 44 -4.85 2.07 4.10
CA LEU A 44 -5.74 1.20 3.34
C LEU A 44 -6.04 -0.11 4.07
N LYS A 45 -5.04 -0.67 4.77
CA LYS A 45 -5.24 -1.85 5.61
C LYS A 45 -6.21 -1.56 6.76
N ASP A 46 -6.09 -0.40 7.40
CA ASP A 46 -7.00 0.05 8.47
C ASP A 46 -8.44 0.20 7.96
N GLU A 47 -8.61 0.83 6.79
CA GLU A 47 -9.90 1.02 6.11
C GLU A 47 -10.53 -0.32 5.66
N LEU A 48 -9.72 -1.30 5.29
CA LEU A 48 -10.14 -2.69 5.00
C LEU A 48 -10.58 -3.45 6.25
N VAL A 49 -9.87 -3.27 7.36
CA VAL A 49 -10.16 -3.94 8.64
C VAL A 49 -11.37 -3.30 9.33
N GLY A 50 -11.68 -2.03 9.03
CA GLY A 50 -12.90 -1.38 9.45
C GLY A 50 -12.94 -1.12 10.95
N HIS A 51 -12.05 -0.24 11.40
CA HIS A 51 -12.17 0.39 12.71
C HIS A 51 -13.09 1.62 12.63
#